data_AF-A0A2M7DXB3-F1
#
_entry.id   AF-A0A2M7DXB3-F1
#
_cell.length_a   1.000
_cell.length_b   1.000
_cell.length_c   1.000
_cell.angle_alpha   90.00
_cell.angle_beta   90.00
_cell.angle_gamma   90.00
#
_symmetry.space_group_name_H-M   'P 1'
#
loop_
_entity.id
_entity.type
_entity.pdbx_description
1 polymer ?
#
loop_
_entity_poly.entity_id
_entity_poly.type
_entity_poly.pdbx_seq_one_letter_code
_entity_poly.pdbx_strand_id
1 'polypeptide(L)' 'MYVERMLKSVVLKNGQIKICTSCVEARGLKDLKFIEGACLSNMKELTTLLMESDKVVTF' A
#
# COMPACT_ATOMS: atom_id res chain seq x y z
N MET A 1 2.06 16.15 5.00
CA MET A 1 3.03 16.57 3.96
C MET A 1 4.31 15.70 3.94
N TYR A 2 4.94 15.36 5.07
CA TYR A 2 6.18 14.55 5.07
C TYR A 2 6.00 13.09 4.60
N VAL A 3 5.00 12.37 5.15
CA VAL A 3 4.75 10.96 4.82
C VAL A 3 4.38 10.78 3.34
N GLU A 4 3.54 11.67 2.80
CA GLU A 4 3.15 11.64 1.38
C GLU A 4 4.37 11.75 0.45
N ARG A 5 5.32 12.65 0.76
CA ARG A 5 6.58 12.78 0.00
C ARG A 5 7.42 11.51 0.07
N MET A 6 7.50 10.87 1.24
CA MET A 6 8.22 9.60 1.41
C MET A 6 7.58 8.49 0.56
N LEU A 7 6.26 8.36 0.59
CA LEU A 7 5.52 7.36 -0.20
C LEU A 7 5.66 7.60 -1.70
N LYS A 8 5.59 8.86 -2.17
CA LYS A 8 5.85 9.21 -3.57
C LYS A 8 7.26 8.77 -4.03
N SER A 9 8.28 8.89 -3.17
CA SER A 9 9.62 8.41 -3.49
C SER A 9 9.70 6.89 -3.66
N VAL A 10 8.82 6.12 -3.00
CA VAL A 10 8.74 4.66 -3.19
C VAL A 10 8.24 4.36 -4.60
N VAL A 11 7.14 5.00 -5.02
CA VAL A 11 6.57 4.83 -6.36
C VAL A 11 7.58 5.25 -7.45
N LEU A 12 8.25 6.39 -7.28
CA LEU A 12 9.27 6.88 -8.23
C LEU A 12 10.45 5.92 -8.41
N LYS A 13 10.72 5.06 -7.41
CA LYS A 13 11.76 4.03 -7.46
C LYS A 13 11.20 2.65 -7.84
N ASN A 14 10.04 2.61 -8.48
CA ASN A 14 9.31 1.40 -8.88
C ASN A 14 8.87 0.49 -7.72
N GLY A 15 8.82 1.05 -6.50
CA GLY A 15 8.24 0.35 -5.36
C GLY A 15 6.72 0.32 -5.45
N GLN A 16 6.13 -0.80 -5.05
CA GLN A 16 4.67 -0.99 -5.06
C GLN A 16 4.07 -0.55 -3.72
N ILE A 17 2.98 0.21 -3.77
CA ILE A 17 2.18 0.57 -2.61
C ILE A 17 0.81 -0.09 -2.73
N LYS A 18 0.53 -1.01 -1.82
CA LYS A 18 -0.72 -1.78 -1.77
C LYS A 18 -1.50 -1.42 -0.51
N ILE A 19 -2.78 -1.10 -0.66
CA ILE A 19 -3.65 -0.64 0.42
C ILE A 19 -4.75 -1.68 0.65
N CYS A 20 -4.87 -2.18 1.87
CA CYS A 20 -5.91 -3.17 2.19
C CYS A 20 -7.31 -2.56 2.05
N THR A 21 -8.13 -3.14 1.18
CA THR A 21 -9.48 -2.64 0.87
C THR A 21 -10.41 -2.67 2.07
N SER A 22 -10.49 -3.80 2.80
CA SER A 22 -11.36 -3.90 3.99
C SER A 22 -10.95 -2.90 5.08
N CYS A 23 -9.65 -2.59 5.20
CA CYS A 23 -9.15 -1.57 6.12
C CYS A 23 -9.57 -0.15 5.73
N VAL A 24 -9.63 0.16 4.43
CA VAL A 24 -10.12 1.43 3.88
C VAL A 24 -11.61 1.58 4.15
N GLU A 25 -12.39 0.54 3.87
CA GLU A 25 -13.84 0.52 4.08
C GLU A 25 -14.19 0.70 5.56
N ALA A 26 -13.56 -0.08 6.45
CA ALA A 26 -13.77 0.01 7.89
C ALA A 26 -13.42 1.38 8.49
N ARG A 27 -12.57 2.16 7.81
CA ARG A 27 -12.15 3.50 8.22
C ARG A 27 -12.88 4.62 7.47
N GLY A 28 -13.83 4.30 6.60
CA GLY A 28 -14.58 5.30 5.82
C GLY A 28 -13.71 6.09 4.83
N LEU A 29 -12.60 5.50 4.35
CA LEU A 29 -11.63 6.20 3.49
C LEU A 29 -11.88 5.99 1.98
N LYS A 30 -12.99 5.35 1.60
CA LYS A 30 -13.25 4.87 0.24
C LYS A 30 -13.31 5.99 -0.80
N ASP A 31 -13.86 7.13 -0.43
CA ASP A 31 -14.09 8.26 -1.34
C ASP A 31 -12.92 9.26 -1.36
N LEU A 32 -11.87 9.00 -0.60
CA LEU A 32 -10.67 9.84 -0.58
C LEU A 32 -9.77 9.51 -1.77
N LYS A 33 -9.15 10.55 -2.31
CA LYS A 33 -8.10 10.38 -3.32
C LYS A 33 -6.82 9.86 -2.66
N PHE A 34 -6.39 8.67 -3.06
CA PHE A 34 -5.10 8.12 -2.66
C PHE A 34 -3.94 8.74 -3.45
N ILE A 35 -2.73 8.54 -2.95
CA ILE A 35 -1.50 8.93 -3.64
C ILE A 35 -1.43 8.22 -4.99
N GLU A 36 -1.06 8.96 -6.03
CA GLU A 36 -0.87 8.40 -7.37
C GLU A 36 0.16 7.26 -7.36
N GLY A 37 -0.18 6.15 -8.01
CA GLY A 37 0.62 4.92 -8.02
C GLY A 37 0.36 3.97 -6.84
N ALA A 38 -0.45 4.36 -5.84
CA ALA A 38 -0.95 3.43 -4.84
C ALA A 38 -2.20 2.69 -5.36
N CYS A 39 -2.29 1.39 -5.07
CA CYS A 39 -3.40 0.56 -5.50
C CYS A 39 -4.10 -0.10 -4.31
N LEU A 40 -5.43 -0.20 -4.40
CA LEU A 40 -6.20 -1.08 -3.51
C LEU A 40 -5.77 -2.54 -3.74
N SER A 41 -5.85 -3.32 -2.67
CA SER A 41 -5.40 -4.70 -2.59
C SER A 41 -6.23 -5.45 -1.55
N ASN A 42 -5.87 -6.71 -1.28
CA ASN A 42 -6.57 -7.60 -0.37
C ASN A 42 -5.58 -8.51 0.37
N MET A 43 -6.07 -9.25 1.35
CA MET A 43 -5.23 -10.15 2.15
C MET A 43 -4.58 -11.27 1.32
N LYS A 44 -5.21 -11.72 0.24
CA LYS A 44 -4.64 -12.77 -0.62
C LYS A 44 -3.40 -12.26 -1.36
N GLU A 45 -3.46 -11.04 -1.91
CA GLU A 45 -2.30 -10.38 -2.52
C GLU A 45 -1.18 -10.15 -1.49
N LEU A 46 -1.52 -9.72 -0.26
CA LEU A 46 -0.52 -9.60 0.80
C LEU A 46 0.17 -10.95 1.05
N THR A 47 -0.59 -12.04 1.19
CA THR A 47 0.00 -13.37 1.38
C THR A 47 0.92 -13.76 0.23
N THR A 48 0.53 -13.52 -1.02
CA THR A 48 1.41 -13.77 -2.18
C THR A 48 2.71 -12.96 -2.08
N LEU A 49 2.62 -11.67 -1.80
CA LEU A 49 3.80 -10.81 -1.65
C LEU A 49 4.71 -11.28 -0.52
N LEU A 50 4.16 -11.77 0.59
CA LEU A 50 4.94 -12.33 1.70
C LEU A 50 5.67 -13.60 1.29
N MET A 51 5.00 -14.50 0.56
CA MET A 51 5.59 -15.76 0.10
C MET A 51 6.68 -15.55 -0.96
N GLU A 52 6.55 -14.50 -1.77
CA GLU A 52 7.53 -14.14 -2.81
C GLU A 52 8.70 -13.29 -2.27
N SER A 53 8.61 -12.80 -1.03
CA SER A 53 9.64 -11.95 -0.43
C SER A 53 10.66 -12.77 0.36
N ASP A 54 11.95 -12.53 0.13
CA ASP A 54 13.02 -13.15 0.94
C ASP A 54 13.00 -12.68 2.41
N LYS A 55 12.54 -11.45 2.64
CA LYS A 55 12.50 -10.79 3.95
C LYS A 55 11.28 -9.90 4.07
N VAL A 56 10.74 -9.84 5.29
CA VAL A 56 9.60 -9.01 5.63
C VAL A 56 9.97 -8.18 6.85
N VAL A 57 9.71 -6.87 6.78
CA VAL A 57 9.87 -5.94 7.90
C VAL A 57 8.51 -5.35 8.23
N THR A 58 8.12 -5.42 9.51
CA THR A 58 6.82 -4.95 10.01
C THR A 58 7.03 -3.79 10.99
N PHE A 59 6.14 -2.80 10.93
CA PHE A 59 6.17 -1.58 11.74
C PHE A 59 4.84 -1.40 12.47
#